data_AF-F5YG55-F1
#
_entry.id   AF-F5YG55-F1
#
_cell.length_a   1.000
_cell.length_b   1.000
_cell.length_c   1.000
_cell.angle_alpha   90.00
_cell.angle_beta   90.00
_cell.angle_gamma   90.00
#
_symmetry.space_group_name_H-M   'P 1'
#
loop_
_entity.id
_entity.type
_entity.pdbx_description
1 polymer ?
#
loop_
_entity_poly.entity_id
_entity_poly.type
_entity_poly.pdbx_seq_one_letter_code
_entity_poly.pdbx_strand_id
1 'polypeptide(L)'
;MAIPAERGKISLLEEIIPQFAIYGELENLKPFGKGHINDTFLSTWNQAGARVRYTHQRINDHVFAKPDEVMDNILRVANHIAKKLSDQEIPDRSRRALTVILSRDGKPWVKDADGGWWRSYCFIENAHARELAESPEEAKLLGQSAGLFQKQLADLGGPRLFEAIPNFHNMETRYTRFHEALDKDEHKRAKTSEKETAFLLENEKRGGVLIRSMREGRIPERICHNDTKMNNILLDDAGGGSLCVIDLDTVMPGSSLFDWGDLVRTVTTRAEEDERDLSKVIFDTAYFRALLEGYLSEARDFLIPEELKLLVEAGRNITQIMGLRFLTDYLEGDHYYHIARPDHNLDRCRNQLALIHSMDNQWDEAERIVKELTIA
;
A
#
# COMPACT_ATOMS: atom_id res chain seq x y z
N MET A 1 -34.49 -23.79 -14.30
CA MET A 1 -33.56 -23.84 -13.15
C MET A 1 -33.36 -22.43 -12.69
N ALA A 2 -33.79 -22.10 -11.48
CA ALA A 2 -33.56 -20.80 -10.89
C ALA A 2 -32.06 -20.68 -10.59
N ILE A 3 -31.45 -19.60 -11.07
CA ILE A 3 -30.13 -19.14 -10.63
C ILE A 3 -30.26 -18.94 -9.11
N PRO A 4 -29.43 -19.58 -8.27
CA PRO A 4 -29.48 -19.33 -6.83
C PRO A 4 -29.29 -17.83 -6.60
N ALA A 5 -30.16 -17.22 -5.79
CA ALA A 5 -29.98 -15.84 -5.36
C ALA A 5 -28.57 -15.70 -4.78
N GLU A 6 -27.78 -14.73 -5.27
CA GLU A 6 -26.49 -14.38 -4.67
C GLU A 6 -26.71 -14.17 -3.17
N ARG A 7 -26.13 -15.05 -2.33
CA ARG A 7 -26.12 -14.82 -0.89
C ARG A 7 -25.33 -13.54 -0.63
N GLY A 8 -25.87 -12.66 0.21
CA GLY A 8 -25.16 -11.47 0.62
C GLY A 8 -23.89 -11.84 1.40
N LYS A 9 -22.76 -11.18 1.11
CA LYS A 9 -21.46 -11.43 1.76
C LYS A 9 -21.51 -11.36 3.29
N ILE A 10 -22.41 -10.56 3.85
CA ILE A 10 -22.64 -10.49 5.31
C ILE A 10 -23.19 -11.81 5.88
N SER A 11 -24.05 -12.51 5.13
CA SER A 11 -24.59 -13.81 5.55
C SER A 11 -23.50 -14.88 5.56
N LEU A 12 -22.58 -14.86 4.60
CA LEU A 12 -21.39 -15.73 4.61
C LEU A 12 -20.50 -15.45 5.83
N LEU A 13 -20.34 -14.18 6.20
CA LEU A 13 -19.59 -13.80 7.40
C LEU A 13 -20.25 -14.30 8.69
N GLU A 14 -21.57 -14.20 8.82
CA GLU A 14 -22.30 -14.69 9.99
C GLU A 14 -22.10 -16.19 10.21
N GLU A 15 -21.97 -16.98 9.14
CA GLU A 15 -21.72 -18.42 9.21
C GLU A 15 -20.29 -18.76 9.70
N ILE A 16 -19.30 -17.95 9.33
CA ILE A 16 -17.88 -18.22 9.63
C ILE A 16 -17.35 -17.48 10.85
N ILE A 17 -17.99 -16.41 11.31
CA ILE A 17 -17.51 -15.61 12.46
C ILE A 17 -17.30 -16.44 13.75
N PRO A 18 -18.11 -17.48 14.08
CA PRO A 18 -17.88 -18.29 15.28
C PRO A 18 -16.62 -19.17 15.20
N GLN A 19 -16.07 -19.37 13.99
CA GLN A 19 -14.85 -20.15 13.77
C GLN A 19 -13.59 -19.36 14.14
N PHE A 20 -13.65 -18.03 14.20
CA PHE A 20 -12.57 -17.22 14.75
C PHE A 20 -12.53 -17.33 16.27
N ALA A 21 -11.32 -17.21 16.85
CA ALA A 21 -11.10 -17.20 18.30
C ALA A 21 -11.51 -15.86 18.94
N ILE A 22 -12.73 -15.41 18.64
CA ILE A 22 -13.36 -14.24 19.24
C ILE A 22 -14.27 -14.74 20.37
N TYR A 23 -14.22 -14.05 21.50
CA TYR A 23 -14.98 -14.38 22.71
C TYR A 23 -15.97 -13.26 23.02
N GLY A 24 -16.94 -13.55 23.89
CA GLY A 24 -17.98 -12.60 24.29
C GLY A 24 -19.25 -12.73 23.44
N GLU A 25 -20.12 -11.73 23.58
CA GLU A 25 -21.41 -11.67 22.87
C GLU A 25 -21.32 -10.69 21.71
N LEU A 26 -21.70 -11.13 20.50
CA LEU A 26 -21.78 -10.27 19.32
C LEU A 26 -22.96 -9.29 19.47
N GLU A 27 -22.66 -8.00 19.53
CA GLU A 27 -23.67 -6.94 19.65
C GLU A 27 -24.09 -6.37 18.29
N ASN A 28 -23.15 -6.26 17.34
CA ASN A 28 -23.39 -5.63 16.04
C ASN A 28 -22.42 -6.16 14.97
N LEU A 29 -22.91 -6.29 13.73
CA LEU A 29 -22.11 -6.62 12.54
C LEU A 29 -22.57 -5.77 11.37
N LYS A 30 -21.66 -5.06 10.70
CA LYS A 30 -21.99 -4.19 9.56
C LYS A 30 -20.86 -4.10 8.53
N PRO A 31 -21.17 -3.77 7.26
CA PRO A 31 -20.14 -3.36 6.30
C PRO A 31 -19.34 -2.15 6.83
N PHE A 32 -18.06 -2.10 6.49
CA PHE A 32 -17.14 -1.08 6.99
C PHE A 32 -16.09 -0.68 5.95
N GLY A 33 -15.79 0.62 5.88
CA GLY A 33 -14.74 1.16 5.02
C GLY A 33 -15.16 1.38 3.55
N LYS A 34 -14.22 1.90 2.76
CA LYS A 34 -14.33 2.15 1.31
C LYS A 34 -13.28 1.40 0.49
N GLY A 35 -12.64 0.37 1.07
CA GLY A 35 -11.52 -0.34 0.45
C GLY A 35 -11.86 -0.88 -0.94
N HIS A 36 -10.91 -0.77 -1.88
CA HIS A 36 -11.12 -1.12 -3.29
C HIS A 36 -10.86 -2.59 -3.64
N ILE A 37 -10.19 -3.34 -2.76
CA ILE A 37 -9.73 -4.72 -3.06
C ILE A 37 -10.53 -5.76 -2.28
N ASN A 38 -10.60 -5.64 -0.95
CA ASN A 38 -11.25 -6.60 -0.05
C ASN A 38 -12.56 -6.03 0.52
N ASP A 39 -13.59 -6.87 0.61
CA ASP A 39 -14.82 -6.51 1.33
C ASP A 39 -14.54 -6.52 2.84
N THR A 40 -14.74 -5.38 3.49
CA THR A 40 -14.45 -5.23 4.92
C THR A 40 -15.74 -5.05 5.73
N PHE A 41 -15.80 -5.73 6.87
CA PHE A 41 -16.90 -5.69 7.83
C PHE A 41 -16.36 -5.38 9.21
N LEU A 42 -17.17 -4.78 10.07
CA LEU A 42 -16.85 -4.45 11.45
C LEU A 42 -17.84 -5.15 12.37
N SER A 43 -17.32 -5.91 13.33
CA SER A 43 -18.10 -6.48 14.42
C SER A 43 -17.80 -5.76 15.74
N THR A 44 -18.81 -5.65 16.61
CA THR A 44 -18.69 -5.17 17.99
C THR A 44 -19.11 -6.28 18.93
N TRP A 45 -18.28 -6.56 19.94
CA TRP A 45 -18.48 -7.62 20.91
C TRP A 45 -18.43 -7.09 22.33
N ASN A 46 -19.29 -7.63 23.19
CA ASN A 46 -19.22 -7.44 24.63
C ASN A 46 -18.39 -8.58 25.26
N GLN A 47 -17.16 -8.27 25.68
CA GLN A 47 -16.26 -9.16 26.39
C GLN A 47 -16.25 -8.82 27.88
N ALA A 48 -17.15 -9.45 28.63
CA ALA A 48 -17.29 -9.26 30.08
C ALA A 48 -17.47 -7.79 30.51
N GLY A 49 -18.29 -7.04 29.76
CA GLY A 49 -18.59 -5.63 30.02
C GLY A 49 -17.72 -4.64 29.23
N ALA A 50 -16.64 -5.12 28.59
CA ALA A 50 -15.82 -4.30 27.70
C ALA A 50 -16.26 -4.46 26.24
N ARG A 51 -16.49 -3.34 25.54
CA ARG A 51 -16.74 -3.36 24.10
C ARG A 51 -15.44 -3.46 23.32
N VAL A 52 -15.32 -4.48 22.49
CA VAL A 52 -14.16 -4.74 21.62
C VAL A 52 -14.64 -4.88 20.19
N ARG A 53 -13.86 -4.38 19.22
CA ARG A 53 -14.20 -4.44 17.81
C ARG A 53 -13.17 -5.22 17.00
N TYR A 54 -13.64 -5.85 15.93
CA TYR A 54 -12.82 -6.60 14.99
C TYR A 54 -13.18 -6.24 13.56
N THR A 55 -12.19 -6.17 12.68
CA THR A 55 -12.43 -6.14 11.23
C THR A 55 -12.42 -7.56 10.69
N HIS A 56 -13.31 -7.83 9.73
CA HIS A 56 -13.38 -9.07 8.99
C HIS A 56 -13.25 -8.76 7.51
N GLN A 57 -12.39 -9.48 6.81
CA GLN A 57 -12.15 -9.24 5.40
C GLN A 57 -12.25 -10.52 4.61
N ARG A 58 -13.05 -10.49 3.54
CA ARG A 58 -13.02 -11.51 2.50
C ARG A 58 -11.89 -11.17 1.54
N ILE A 59 -10.90 -12.04 1.45
CA ILE A 59 -9.69 -11.83 0.63
C ILE A 59 -10.08 -12.00 -0.85
N ASN A 60 -9.65 -11.06 -1.69
CA ASN A 60 -9.83 -11.16 -3.14
C ASN A 60 -8.86 -12.20 -3.73
N ASP A 61 -9.35 -13.41 -3.95
CA ASP A 61 -8.57 -14.54 -4.48
C ASP A 61 -8.32 -14.47 -6.01
N HIS A 62 -8.91 -13.49 -6.71
CA HIS A 62 -8.53 -13.17 -8.09
C HIS A 62 -7.24 -12.34 -8.14
N VAL A 63 -7.04 -11.42 -7.19
CA VAL A 63 -5.81 -10.62 -7.08
C VAL A 63 -4.72 -11.42 -6.36
N PHE A 64 -5.09 -12.07 -5.25
CA PHE A 64 -4.19 -12.87 -4.43
C PHE A 64 -4.45 -14.36 -4.67
N ALA A 65 -3.85 -14.90 -5.74
CA ALA A 65 -4.10 -16.28 -6.17
C ALA A 65 -3.75 -17.36 -5.12
N LYS A 66 -2.98 -17.00 -4.09
CA LYS A 66 -2.61 -17.88 -2.97
C LYS A 66 -2.83 -17.20 -1.62
N PRO A 67 -4.09 -17.09 -1.14
CA PRO A 67 -4.41 -16.37 0.10
C PRO A 67 -3.74 -16.95 1.36
N ASP A 68 -3.44 -18.25 1.36
CA ASP A 68 -2.71 -18.91 2.45
C ASP A 68 -1.26 -18.43 2.56
N GLU A 69 -0.54 -18.29 1.44
CA GLU A 69 0.82 -17.72 1.40
C GLU A 69 0.81 -16.24 1.84
N VAL A 70 -0.19 -15.46 1.41
CA VAL A 70 -0.38 -14.06 1.86
C VAL A 70 -0.58 -13.99 3.37
N MET A 71 -1.45 -14.86 3.92
CA MET A 71 -1.69 -14.87 5.37
C MET A 71 -0.49 -15.37 6.18
N ASP A 72 0.36 -16.24 5.64
CA ASP A 72 1.63 -16.61 6.30
C ASP A 72 2.57 -15.40 6.41
N ASN A 73 2.75 -14.64 5.33
CA ASN A 73 3.54 -13.40 5.35
C ASN A 73 3.00 -12.42 6.41
N ILE A 74 1.69 -12.14 6.38
CA ILE A 74 1.03 -11.22 7.30
C ILE A 74 1.22 -11.67 8.75
N LEU A 75 0.98 -12.95 9.06
CA LEU A 75 1.10 -13.47 10.41
C LEU A 75 2.55 -13.35 10.92
N ARG A 76 3.53 -13.66 10.08
CA ARG A 76 4.96 -13.54 10.43
C ARG A 76 5.36 -12.10 10.72
N VAL A 77 4.95 -11.17 9.86
CA VAL A 77 5.23 -9.73 9.98
C VAL A 77 4.57 -9.15 11.23
N ALA A 78 3.27 -9.39 11.40
CA ALA A 78 2.50 -8.92 12.56
C ALA A 78 3.09 -9.42 13.88
N ASN A 79 3.41 -10.72 13.97
CA ASN A 79 3.98 -11.29 15.19
C ASN A 79 5.38 -10.77 15.49
N HIS A 80 6.22 -10.56 14.46
CA HIS A 80 7.56 -10.00 14.65
C HIS A 80 7.52 -8.57 15.19
N ILE A 81 6.67 -7.72 14.61
CA ILE A 81 6.47 -6.35 15.09
C ILE A 81 5.90 -6.37 16.52
N ALA A 82 4.86 -7.16 16.78
CA ALA A 82 4.24 -7.26 18.10
C ALA A 82 5.23 -7.74 19.19
N LYS A 83 6.15 -8.65 18.84
CA LYS A 83 7.21 -9.10 19.74
C LYS A 83 8.17 -7.95 20.07
N LYS A 84 8.67 -7.22 19.07
CA LYS A 84 9.55 -6.06 19.28
C LYS A 84 8.91 -4.98 20.16
N LEU A 85 7.63 -4.70 19.94
CA LEU A 85 6.89 -3.72 20.75
C LEU A 85 6.71 -4.19 22.20
N SER A 86 6.59 -5.50 22.43
CA SER A 86 6.47 -6.07 23.77
C SER A 86 7.77 -5.97 24.57
N ASP A 87 8.92 -5.96 23.90
CA ASP A 87 10.24 -5.85 24.52
C ASP A 87 10.60 -4.40 24.94
N GLN A 88 9.80 -3.40 24.56
CA GLN A 88 10.14 -1.97 24.67
C GLN A 88 9.27 -1.13 25.64
N GLU A 89 8.44 -1.74 26.48
CA GLU A 89 7.51 -1.03 27.40
C GLU A 89 6.73 0.13 26.75
N ILE A 90 6.30 -0.04 25.49
CA ILE A 90 5.64 1.02 24.72
C ILE A 90 4.15 1.15 25.15
N PRO A 91 3.68 2.37 25.50
CA PRO A 91 2.26 2.64 25.73
C PRO A 91 1.41 2.34 24.48
N ASP A 92 0.17 1.88 24.70
CA ASP A 92 -0.80 1.58 23.64
C ASP A 92 -0.32 0.61 22.56
N ARG A 93 0.54 -0.35 22.92
CA ARG A 93 1.11 -1.35 22.00
C ARG A 93 0.09 -2.05 21.09
N SER A 94 -1.15 -2.26 21.58
CA SER A 94 -2.20 -2.94 20.83
C SER A 94 -2.69 -2.16 19.62
N ARG A 95 -2.42 -0.85 19.56
CA ARG A 95 -2.72 0.03 18.42
C ARG A 95 -1.54 0.18 17.45
N ARG A 96 -0.36 -0.30 17.84
CA ARG A 96 0.91 -0.08 17.11
C ARG A 96 1.33 -1.23 16.20
N ALA A 97 0.53 -2.29 16.14
CA ALA A 97 0.69 -3.37 15.17
C ALA A 97 -0.68 -4.00 14.88
N LEU A 98 -0.88 -4.48 13.65
CA LEU A 98 -2.04 -5.33 13.35
C LEU A 98 -1.94 -6.63 14.14
N THR A 99 -3.07 -7.06 14.69
CA THR A 99 -3.18 -8.32 15.42
C THR A 99 -4.14 -9.24 14.67
N VAL A 100 -3.61 -10.31 14.08
CA VAL A 100 -4.41 -11.35 13.41
C VAL A 100 -5.17 -12.16 14.45
N ILE A 101 -6.48 -12.31 14.26
CA ILE A 101 -7.29 -13.23 15.05
C ILE A 101 -7.26 -14.60 14.37
N LEU A 102 -6.67 -15.56 15.05
CA LEU A 102 -6.63 -16.94 14.56
C LEU A 102 -8.02 -17.58 14.63
N SER A 103 -8.26 -18.55 13.77
CA SER A 103 -9.34 -19.50 13.92
C SER A 103 -9.17 -20.36 15.16
N ARG A 104 -10.24 -21.02 15.59
CA ARG A 104 -10.20 -21.96 16.73
C ARG A 104 -9.31 -23.19 16.46
N ASP A 105 -9.01 -23.51 15.20
CA ASP A 105 -8.02 -24.53 14.82
C ASP A 105 -6.61 -23.95 14.58
N GLY A 106 -6.38 -22.68 14.93
CA GLY A 106 -5.06 -22.05 14.97
C GLY A 106 -4.54 -21.49 13.63
N LYS A 107 -5.38 -21.43 12.59
CA LYS A 107 -5.03 -20.86 11.29
C LYS A 107 -5.28 -19.35 11.27
N PRO A 108 -4.55 -18.56 10.47
CA PRO A 108 -4.79 -17.12 10.33
C PRO A 108 -6.01 -16.77 9.45
N TRP A 109 -6.78 -17.76 9.02
CA TRP A 109 -7.90 -17.60 8.11
C TRP A 109 -8.98 -18.67 8.32
N VAL A 110 -10.17 -18.42 7.77
CA VAL A 110 -11.30 -19.35 7.69
C VAL A 110 -11.85 -19.34 6.26
N LYS A 111 -12.49 -20.42 5.80
CA LYS A 111 -13.21 -20.45 4.52
C LYS A 111 -14.72 -20.41 4.71
N ASP A 112 -15.41 -19.66 3.87
CA ASP A 112 -16.87 -19.69 3.75
C ASP A 112 -17.36 -20.92 2.96
N ALA A 113 -18.68 -21.10 2.94
CA ALA A 113 -19.33 -22.20 2.23
C ALA A 113 -19.09 -22.19 0.70
N ASP A 114 -18.76 -21.01 0.14
CA ASP A 114 -18.45 -20.82 -1.28
C ASP A 114 -16.94 -20.98 -1.56
N GLY A 115 -16.14 -21.31 -0.54
CA GLY A 115 -14.69 -21.48 -0.63
C GLY A 115 -13.89 -20.17 -0.55
N GLY A 116 -14.55 -19.04 -0.35
CA GLY A 116 -13.92 -17.73 -0.18
C GLY A 116 -13.14 -17.65 1.13
N TRP A 117 -11.99 -16.96 1.09
CA TRP A 117 -11.07 -16.86 2.21
C TRP A 117 -11.38 -15.64 3.07
N TRP A 118 -11.39 -15.84 4.39
CA TRP A 118 -11.68 -14.80 5.37
C TRP A 118 -10.56 -14.69 6.39
N ARG A 119 -10.27 -13.47 6.81
CA ARG A 119 -9.37 -13.16 7.92
C ARG A 119 -10.02 -12.16 8.86
N SER A 120 -9.50 -12.07 10.08
CA SER A 120 -9.97 -11.14 11.08
C SER A 120 -8.82 -10.45 11.80
N TYR A 121 -8.98 -9.16 12.13
CA TYR A 121 -8.01 -8.39 12.92
C TYR A 121 -8.68 -7.73 14.12
N CYS A 122 -7.90 -7.46 15.18
CA CYS A 122 -8.30 -6.44 16.16
C CYS A 122 -8.52 -5.10 15.44
N PHE A 123 -9.63 -4.42 15.73
CA PHE A 123 -9.84 -3.06 15.24
C PHE A 123 -8.91 -2.09 15.99
N ILE A 124 -8.26 -1.20 15.23
CA ILE A 124 -7.39 -0.16 15.80
C ILE A 124 -8.26 1.04 16.19
N GLU A 125 -8.31 1.30 17.48
CA GLU A 125 -9.19 2.30 18.08
C GLU A 125 -8.60 3.72 18.10
N ASN A 126 -9.47 4.74 18.02
CA ASN A 126 -9.11 6.16 18.09
C ASN A 126 -8.00 6.51 17.09
N ALA A 127 -8.23 6.12 15.84
CA ALA A 127 -7.27 6.25 14.76
C ALA A 127 -7.98 6.65 13.47
N HIS A 128 -7.27 7.42 12.65
CA HIS A 128 -7.73 7.78 11.31
C HIS A 128 -6.62 7.59 10.28
N ALA A 129 -7.05 7.31 9.05
CA ALA A 129 -6.24 7.43 7.86
C ALA A 129 -6.59 8.74 7.14
N ARG A 130 -5.66 9.26 6.35
CA ARG A 130 -5.81 10.51 5.61
C ARG A 130 -5.74 10.23 4.11
N GLU A 131 -6.57 10.89 3.33
CA GLU A 131 -6.48 10.83 1.86
C GLU A 131 -5.45 11.84 1.34
N LEU A 132 -5.33 12.99 2.02
CA LEU A 132 -4.36 14.04 1.73
C LEU A 132 -3.73 14.53 3.03
N ALA A 133 -2.42 14.75 3.02
CA ALA A 133 -1.70 15.35 4.13
C ALA A 133 -2.07 16.85 4.26
N GLU A 134 -2.33 17.32 5.48
CA GLU A 134 -2.79 18.68 5.73
C GLU A 134 -1.63 19.65 5.99
N SER A 135 -0.48 19.16 6.47
CA SER A 135 0.72 19.94 6.75
C SER A 135 2.05 19.18 6.59
N PRO A 136 3.19 19.88 6.47
CA PRO A 136 4.51 19.25 6.50
C PRO A 136 4.81 18.47 7.80
N GLU A 137 4.31 18.92 8.94
CA GLU A 137 4.46 18.21 10.22
C GLU A 137 3.80 16.82 10.17
N GLU A 138 2.64 16.73 9.51
CA GLU A 138 1.98 15.46 9.27
C GLU A 138 2.78 14.58 8.29
N ALA A 139 3.32 15.18 7.21
CA ALA A 139 4.22 14.47 6.30
C ALA A 139 5.42 13.86 7.04
N LYS A 140 5.98 14.58 8.02
CA LYS A 140 7.06 14.04 8.87
C LYS A 140 6.61 12.83 9.67
N LEU A 141 5.43 12.85 10.29
CA LEU A 141 4.88 11.70 11.04
C LEU A 141 4.65 10.47 10.14
N LEU A 142 4.19 10.69 8.91
CA LEU A 142 4.01 9.64 7.91
C LEU A 142 5.36 9.02 7.51
N GLY A 143 6.38 9.86 7.28
CA GLY A 143 7.75 9.43 7.01
C GLY A 143 8.33 8.59 8.14
N GLN A 144 8.17 9.04 9.39
CA GLN A 144 8.57 8.29 10.58
C GLN A 144 7.90 6.92 10.64
N SER A 145 6.60 6.85 10.36
CA SER A 145 5.86 5.59 10.40
C SER A 145 6.38 4.56 9.39
N ALA A 146 6.60 5.00 8.14
CA ALA A 146 7.12 4.13 7.10
C ALA A 146 8.56 3.68 7.39
N GLY A 147 9.42 4.60 7.83
CA GLY A 147 10.79 4.28 8.22
C GLY A 147 10.84 3.31 9.40
N LEU A 148 9.98 3.50 10.41
CA LEU A 148 9.88 2.61 11.56
C LEU A 148 9.39 1.22 11.15
N PHE A 149 8.37 1.12 10.29
CA PHE A 149 7.88 -0.15 9.77
C PHE A 149 9.01 -0.94 9.09
N GLN A 150 9.77 -0.31 8.20
CA GLN A 150 10.90 -0.95 7.55
C GLN A 150 12.02 -1.32 8.52
N LYS A 151 12.35 -0.45 9.48
CA LYS A 151 13.33 -0.72 10.53
C LYS A 151 12.93 -1.93 11.38
N GLN A 152 11.65 -2.06 11.71
CA GLN A 152 11.13 -3.18 12.47
C GLN A 152 11.25 -4.51 11.71
N LEU A 153 11.22 -4.48 10.38
CA LEU A 153 11.31 -5.68 9.52
C LEU A 153 12.72 -5.97 8.99
N ALA A 154 13.68 -5.06 9.17
CA ALA A 154 15.05 -5.19 8.66
C ALA A 154 15.79 -6.44 9.17
N ASP A 155 15.37 -7.00 10.31
CA ASP A 155 15.93 -8.19 10.94
C ASP A 155 14.93 -9.37 11.02
N LEU A 156 13.83 -9.33 10.26
CA LEU A 156 12.89 -10.46 10.21
C LEU A 156 13.61 -11.70 9.67
N GLY A 157 13.79 -12.69 10.54
CA GLY A 157 14.45 -13.95 10.21
C GLY A 157 13.52 -14.98 9.56
N GLY A 158 14.11 -16.14 9.27
CA GLY A 158 13.41 -17.30 8.70
C GLY A 158 13.48 -17.36 7.17
N PRO A 159 12.66 -18.21 6.54
CA PRO A 159 12.61 -18.33 5.08
C PRO A 159 12.18 -17.03 4.40
N ARG A 160 12.62 -16.81 3.15
CA ARG A 160 12.14 -15.71 2.30
C ARG A 160 10.61 -15.70 2.28
N LEU A 161 10.00 -14.51 2.41
CA LEU A 161 8.55 -14.34 2.30
C LEU A 161 8.05 -14.72 0.90
N PHE A 162 6.79 -15.13 0.79
CA PHE A 162 6.16 -15.41 -0.49
C PHE A 162 5.92 -14.11 -1.27
N GLU A 163 5.90 -14.19 -2.60
CA GLU A 163 5.48 -13.07 -3.45
C GLU A 163 3.95 -13.10 -3.58
N ALA A 164 3.28 -12.22 -2.82
CA ALA A 164 1.82 -12.09 -2.84
C ALA A 164 1.29 -11.78 -4.25
N ILE A 165 1.98 -10.89 -4.96
CA ILE A 165 1.74 -10.59 -6.37
C ILE A 165 3.11 -10.58 -7.08
N PRO A 166 3.41 -11.59 -7.91
CA PRO A 166 4.66 -11.62 -8.67
C PRO A 166 4.82 -10.38 -9.54
N ASN A 167 6.06 -9.88 -9.66
CA ASN A 167 6.40 -8.73 -10.51
C ASN A 167 5.64 -7.43 -10.17
N PHE A 168 5.18 -7.25 -8.92
CA PHE A 168 4.32 -6.13 -8.53
C PHE A 168 4.90 -4.75 -8.89
N HIS A 169 6.17 -4.51 -8.56
CA HIS A 169 6.91 -3.29 -8.91
C HIS A 169 7.93 -3.49 -10.04
N ASN A 170 7.82 -4.59 -10.80
CA ASN A 170 8.75 -4.88 -11.89
C ASN A 170 8.40 -4.04 -13.13
N MET A 171 9.03 -2.88 -13.26
CA MET A 171 8.81 -1.95 -14.38
C MET A 171 8.94 -2.61 -15.77
N GLU A 172 9.90 -3.51 -15.98
CA GLU A 172 10.11 -4.16 -17.29
C GLU A 172 8.93 -5.06 -17.66
N THR A 173 8.39 -5.80 -16.68
CA THR A 173 7.16 -6.59 -16.88
C THR A 173 5.96 -5.70 -17.13
N ARG A 174 5.86 -4.55 -16.44
CA ARG A 174 4.79 -3.58 -16.67
C ARG A 174 4.82 -3.01 -18.08
N TYR A 175 6.00 -2.65 -18.61
CA TYR A 175 6.13 -2.19 -19.99
C TYR A 175 5.82 -3.27 -21.01
N THR A 176 6.23 -4.53 -20.75
CA THR A 176 5.88 -5.66 -21.63
C THR A 176 4.36 -5.74 -21.82
N ARG A 177 3.59 -5.72 -20.73
CA ARG A 177 2.12 -5.73 -20.79
C ARG A 177 1.55 -4.47 -21.44
N PHE A 178 2.14 -3.30 -21.18
CA PHE A 178 1.72 -2.05 -21.81
C PHE A 178 1.87 -2.10 -23.34
N HIS A 179 3.01 -2.59 -23.84
CA HIS A 179 3.23 -2.78 -25.29
C HIS A 179 2.20 -3.76 -25.87
N GLU A 180 1.93 -4.88 -25.20
CA GLU A 180 0.90 -5.84 -25.64
C GLU A 180 -0.51 -5.22 -25.69
N ALA A 181 -0.88 -4.42 -24.69
CA ALA A 181 -2.18 -3.74 -24.66
C ALA A 181 -2.29 -2.69 -25.78
N LEU A 182 -1.21 -1.95 -26.05
CA LEU A 182 -1.14 -0.95 -27.11
C LEU A 182 -1.22 -1.60 -28.50
N ASP A 183 -0.54 -2.73 -28.72
CA ASP A 183 -0.55 -3.46 -29.99
C ASP A 183 -1.92 -4.06 -30.31
N LYS A 184 -2.62 -4.57 -29.28
CA LYS A 184 -3.96 -5.15 -29.46
C LYS A 184 -5.03 -4.06 -29.63
N ASP A 185 -4.94 -2.97 -28.87
CA ASP A 185 -5.90 -1.86 -28.81
C ASP A 185 -7.36 -2.33 -28.88
N GLU A 186 -7.72 -3.35 -28.09
CA GLU A 186 -9.00 -4.07 -28.19
C GLU A 186 -10.21 -3.11 -28.03
N HIS A 187 -10.01 -2.05 -27.25
CA HIS A 187 -11.01 -1.03 -26.95
C HIS A 187 -10.88 0.26 -27.79
N LYS A 188 -9.95 0.32 -28.76
CA LYS A 188 -9.71 1.48 -29.65
C LYS A 188 -9.42 2.78 -28.90
N ARG A 189 -8.65 2.67 -27.82
CA ARG A 189 -8.33 3.73 -26.87
C ARG A 189 -6.91 4.27 -27.05
N ALA A 190 -6.04 3.60 -27.80
CA ALA A 190 -4.69 4.08 -28.07
C ALA A 190 -4.65 5.50 -28.65
N LYS A 191 -5.59 5.82 -29.54
CA LYS A 191 -5.70 7.14 -30.18
C LYS A 191 -6.05 8.27 -29.19
N THR A 192 -6.78 7.98 -28.11
CA THR A 192 -7.17 8.99 -27.13
C THR A 192 -6.10 9.21 -26.05
N SER A 193 -5.03 8.40 -26.06
CA SER A 193 -3.92 8.43 -25.11
C SER A 193 -2.54 8.59 -25.75
N GLU A 194 -2.45 9.17 -26.95
CA GLU A 194 -1.20 9.29 -27.71
C GLU A 194 -0.10 10.06 -26.95
N LYS A 195 -0.47 11.12 -26.23
CA LYS A 195 0.48 11.95 -25.49
C LYS A 195 1.05 11.21 -24.28
N GLU A 196 0.18 10.54 -23.54
CA GLU A 196 0.53 9.75 -22.36
C GLU A 196 1.41 8.56 -22.76
N THR A 197 1.06 7.90 -23.87
CA THR A 197 1.84 6.82 -24.48
C THR A 197 3.24 7.28 -24.87
N ALA A 198 3.35 8.39 -25.61
CA ALA A 198 4.64 8.93 -26.04
C ALA A 198 5.56 9.25 -24.85
N PHE A 199 5.01 9.88 -23.80
CA PHE A 199 5.77 10.19 -22.59
C PHE A 199 6.29 8.93 -21.89
N LEU A 200 5.44 7.90 -21.73
CA LEU A 200 5.83 6.65 -21.07
C LEU A 200 6.89 5.90 -21.88
N LEU A 201 6.80 5.87 -23.21
CA LEU A 201 7.80 5.24 -24.08
C LEU A 201 9.16 5.96 -24.00
N GLU A 202 9.15 7.30 -24.00
CA GLU A 202 10.38 8.10 -23.83
C GLU A 202 11.07 7.83 -22.49
N ASN A 203 10.29 7.53 -21.45
CA ASN A 203 10.77 7.32 -20.08
C ASN A 203 10.99 5.85 -19.71
N GLU A 204 10.79 4.89 -20.62
CA GLU A 204 10.86 3.46 -20.34
C GLU A 204 12.22 3.04 -19.75
N LYS A 205 13.31 3.49 -20.38
CA LYS A 205 14.67 3.20 -19.91
C LYS A 205 14.89 3.75 -18.49
N ARG A 206 14.47 4.99 -18.21
CA ARG A 206 14.62 5.60 -16.88
C ARG A 206 13.80 4.84 -15.83
N GLY A 207 12.56 4.49 -16.16
CA GLY A 207 11.67 3.71 -15.29
C GLY A 207 12.25 2.37 -14.83
N GLY A 208 13.11 1.72 -15.60
CA GLY A 208 13.74 0.46 -15.18
C GLY A 208 14.86 0.58 -14.14
N VAL A 209 15.22 1.79 -13.67
CA VAL A 209 16.43 2.01 -12.85
C VAL A 209 16.46 1.22 -11.55
N LEU A 210 15.36 1.18 -10.78
CA LEU A 210 15.34 0.47 -9.49
C LEU A 210 15.49 -1.04 -9.66
N ILE A 211 14.72 -1.64 -10.59
CA ILE A 211 14.78 -3.08 -10.87
C ILE A 211 16.14 -3.49 -11.43
N ARG A 212 16.75 -2.67 -12.30
CA ARG A 212 18.13 -2.92 -12.75
C ARG A 212 19.12 -2.86 -11.58
N SER A 213 19.02 -1.85 -10.72
CA SER A 213 19.88 -1.75 -9.53
C SER A 213 19.72 -2.94 -8.58
N MET A 214 18.51 -3.47 -8.39
CA MET A 214 18.30 -4.71 -7.62
C MET A 214 18.96 -5.91 -8.30
N ARG A 215 18.71 -6.10 -9.61
CA ARG A 215 19.26 -7.21 -10.40
C ARG A 215 20.78 -7.21 -10.43
N GLU A 216 21.39 -6.03 -10.47
CA GLU A 216 22.83 -5.82 -10.48
C GLU A 216 23.44 -5.85 -9.05
N GLY A 217 22.63 -6.08 -8.01
CA GLY A 217 23.07 -6.17 -6.62
C GLY A 217 23.52 -4.84 -6.01
N ARG A 218 23.21 -3.70 -6.65
CA ARG A 218 23.54 -2.36 -6.17
C ARG A 218 22.67 -1.90 -5.01
N ILE A 219 21.41 -2.35 -4.97
CA ILE A 219 20.50 -2.16 -3.84
C ILE A 219 19.97 -3.53 -3.38
N PRO A 220 19.79 -3.75 -2.07
CA PRO A 220 19.43 -5.06 -1.55
C PRO A 220 17.93 -5.35 -1.71
N GLU A 221 17.59 -6.65 -1.74
CA GLU A 221 16.23 -7.10 -1.47
C GLU A 221 15.92 -6.90 0.03
N ARG A 222 14.73 -6.40 0.33
CA ARG A 222 14.22 -6.19 1.69
C ARG A 222 12.79 -6.68 1.79
N ILE A 223 12.29 -6.84 3.00
CA ILE A 223 10.85 -7.01 3.21
C ILE A 223 10.22 -5.63 3.19
N CYS A 224 9.25 -5.47 2.30
CA CYS A 224 8.60 -4.20 2.02
C CYS A 224 7.10 -4.36 2.11
N HIS A 225 6.41 -3.27 2.37
CA HIS A 225 4.96 -3.24 2.36
C HIS A 225 4.38 -3.24 0.93
N ASN A 226 5.10 -2.63 -0.01
CA ASN A 226 4.83 -2.47 -1.43
C ASN A 226 3.58 -1.64 -1.79
N ASP A 227 2.71 -1.28 -0.85
CA ASP A 227 1.57 -0.36 -1.06
C ASP A 227 1.48 0.69 0.08
N THR A 228 2.57 1.44 0.31
CA THR A 228 2.74 2.39 1.44
C THR A 228 2.15 3.77 1.18
N LYS A 229 1.07 3.83 0.40
CA LYS A 229 0.25 5.04 0.29
C LYS A 229 -0.19 5.54 1.68
N MET A 230 -0.33 6.85 1.82
CA MET A 230 -0.56 7.45 3.15
C MET A 230 -1.82 6.92 3.86
N ASN A 231 -2.88 6.56 3.12
CA ASN A 231 -4.12 6.05 3.72
C ASN A 231 -3.99 4.62 4.28
N ASN A 232 -2.84 3.97 4.08
CA ASN A 232 -2.44 2.74 4.76
C ASN A 232 -1.65 3.00 6.06
N ILE A 233 -1.49 4.26 6.48
CA ILE A 233 -0.85 4.65 7.75
C ILE A 233 -1.93 5.22 8.66
N LEU A 234 -2.11 4.62 9.83
CA LEU A 234 -3.02 5.10 10.85
C LEU A 234 -2.34 6.11 11.78
N LEU A 235 -2.97 7.26 11.98
CA LEU A 235 -2.58 8.30 12.92
C LEU A 235 -3.50 8.31 14.15
N ASP A 236 -2.95 8.66 15.31
CA ASP A 236 -3.70 8.74 16.56
C ASP A 236 -4.59 10.00 16.61
N ASP A 237 -5.87 9.83 16.92
CA ASP A 237 -6.83 10.94 17.03
C ASP A 237 -6.47 11.92 18.16
N ALA A 238 -5.77 11.43 19.19
CA ALA A 238 -5.32 12.25 20.32
C ALA A 238 -4.06 13.08 20.02
N GLY A 239 -3.51 13.00 18.79
CA GLY A 239 -2.27 13.67 18.42
C GLY A 239 -1.00 12.93 18.88
N GLY A 240 -1.12 11.66 19.25
CA GLY A 240 -0.01 10.79 19.69
C GLY A 240 0.96 10.33 18.58
N GLY A 241 0.84 10.88 17.37
CA GLY A 241 1.67 10.53 16.21
C GLY A 241 1.13 9.34 15.41
N SER A 242 2.01 8.67 14.67
CA SER A 242 1.65 7.49 13.88
C SER A 242 1.52 6.25 14.76
N LEU A 243 0.53 5.42 14.45
CA LEU A 243 0.19 4.20 15.18
C LEU A 243 0.77 2.98 14.50
N CYS A 244 0.25 2.61 13.33
CA CYS A 244 0.73 1.45 12.57
C CYS A 244 0.40 1.58 11.08
N VAL A 245 1.08 0.74 10.30
CA VAL A 245 0.77 0.51 8.89
C VAL A 245 -0.24 -0.64 8.79
N ILE A 246 -1.28 -0.46 7.98
CA ILE A 246 -2.34 -1.43 7.68
C ILE A 246 -2.26 -1.88 6.22
N ASP A 247 -3.12 -2.82 5.81
CA ASP A 247 -3.16 -3.36 4.44
C ASP A 247 -1.89 -4.14 4.03
N LEU A 248 -1.54 -5.13 4.87
CA LEU A 248 -0.31 -5.91 4.73
C LEU A 248 -0.33 -6.95 3.59
N ASP A 249 -1.26 -6.85 2.64
CA ASP A 249 -1.51 -7.87 1.60
C ASP A 249 -0.36 -8.01 0.62
N THR A 250 0.33 -6.89 0.38
CA THR A 250 1.51 -6.84 -0.47
C THR A 250 2.80 -6.85 0.32
N VAL A 251 2.78 -7.23 1.62
CA VAL A 251 4.03 -7.44 2.36
C VAL A 251 4.74 -8.67 1.81
N MET A 252 5.86 -8.43 1.14
CA MET A 252 6.65 -9.42 0.43
C MET A 252 8.05 -8.88 0.12
N PRO A 253 8.96 -9.68 -0.46
CA PRO A 253 10.27 -9.19 -0.86
C PRO A 253 10.18 -8.08 -1.92
N GLY A 254 11.03 -7.05 -1.78
CA GLY A 254 11.04 -5.86 -2.63
C GLY A 254 12.26 -4.99 -2.34
N SER A 255 12.12 -3.67 -2.53
CA SER A 255 13.13 -2.67 -2.18
C SER A 255 12.52 -1.60 -1.27
N SER A 256 13.27 -1.13 -0.27
CA SER A 256 12.86 0.00 0.59
C SER A 256 12.40 1.22 -0.22
N LEU A 257 12.99 1.38 -1.41
CA LEU A 257 12.71 2.46 -2.35
C LEU A 257 11.32 2.36 -3.00
N PHE A 258 10.71 1.19 -3.09
CA PHE A 258 9.33 1.09 -3.56
C PHE A 258 8.36 1.68 -2.55
N ASP A 259 8.53 1.33 -1.28
CA ASP A 259 7.73 1.88 -0.20
C ASP A 259 7.96 3.40 -0.03
N TRP A 260 9.22 3.82 -0.04
CA TRP A 260 9.55 5.25 0.03
C TRP A 260 8.96 6.01 -1.17
N GLY A 261 9.08 5.45 -2.38
CA GLY A 261 8.57 6.07 -3.59
C GLY A 261 7.05 6.23 -3.60
N ASP A 262 6.31 5.23 -3.10
CA ASP A 262 4.85 5.28 -3.02
C ASP A 262 4.36 6.31 -1.97
N LEU A 263 5.12 6.45 -0.88
CA LEU A 263 4.87 7.48 0.11
C LEU A 263 5.15 8.88 -0.45
N VAL A 264 6.26 9.08 -1.17
CA VAL A 264 6.56 10.34 -1.84
C VAL A 264 5.43 10.70 -2.82
N ARG A 265 5.02 9.76 -3.67
CA ARG A 265 3.95 9.95 -4.66
C ARG A 265 2.65 10.43 -4.03
N THR A 266 2.28 9.90 -2.87
CA THR A 266 0.99 10.20 -2.23
C THR A 266 1.03 11.40 -1.29
N VAL A 267 2.14 11.61 -0.56
CA VAL A 267 2.22 12.65 0.48
C VAL A 267 2.69 14.01 -0.05
N THR A 268 3.46 14.03 -1.13
CA THR A 268 4.05 15.28 -1.65
C THR A 268 3.16 16.03 -2.61
N THR A 269 1.91 15.61 -2.79
CA THR A 269 0.91 16.33 -3.58
C THR A 269 -0.37 16.53 -2.79
N ARG A 270 -1.11 17.58 -3.14
CA ARG A 270 -2.40 17.93 -2.52
C ARG A 270 -3.59 17.74 -3.45
N ALA A 271 -3.35 17.18 -4.62
CA ALA A 271 -4.38 16.76 -5.54
C ALA A 271 -4.74 15.29 -5.27
N GLU A 272 -6.02 14.97 -5.37
CA GLU A 272 -6.48 13.57 -5.40
C GLU A 272 -5.86 12.84 -6.60
N GLU A 273 -5.72 11.52 -6.51
CA GLU A 273 -5.08 10.69 -7.56
C GLU A 273 -5.81 10.75 -8.92
N ASP A 274 -7.08 11.15 -8.90
CA ASP A 274 -7.95 11.30 -10.08
C ASP A 274 -8.33 12.75 -10.40
N GLU A 275 -7.62 13.75 -9.84
CA GLU A 275 -7.84 15.16 -10.12
C GLU A 275 -7.64 15.46 -11.63
N ARG A 276 -8.62 16.14 -12.22
CA ARG A 276 -8.65 16.50 -13.66
C ARG A 276 -8.03 17.87 -13.92
N ASP A 277 -8.04 18.75 -12.93
CA ASP A 277 -7.31 20.00 -12.97
C ASP A 277 -5.83 19.76 -12.65
N LEU A 278 -5.07 19.40 -13.68
CA LEU A 278 -3.65 19.06 -13.57
C LEU A 278 -2.79 20.22 -13.05
N SER A 279 -3.28 21.46 -13.04
CA SER A 279 -2.56 22.60 -12.46
C SER A 279 -2.40 22.50 -10.94
N LYS A 280 -3.22 21.68 -10.29
CA LYS A 280 -3.14 21.40 -8.84
C LYS A 280 -2.19 20.26 -8.49
N VAL A 281 -1.80 19.45 -9.48
CA VAL A 281 -0.94 18.28 -9.27
C VAL A 281 0.50 18.75 -9.19
N ILE A 282 0.89 19.15 -7.99
CA ILE A 282 2.19 19.75 -7.71
C ILE A 282 2.95 18.82 -6.77
N PHE A 283 4.22 18.60 -7.07
CA PHE A 283 5.20 18.05 -6.13
C PHE A 283 5.65 19.18 -5.19
N ASP A 284 5.32 19.09 -3.91
CA ASP A 284 5.63 20.09 -2.89
C ASP A 284 6.91 19.70 -2.14
N THR A 285 7.97 20.47 -2.37
CA THR A 285 9.29 20.25 -1.77
C THR A 285 9.34 20.49 -0.27
N ALA A 286 8.41 21.28 0.30
CA ALA A 286 8.32 21.43 1.75
C ALA A 286 7.79 20.14 2.40
N TYR A 287 6.77 19.52 1.78
CA TYR A 287 6.27 18.21 2.21
C TYR A 287 7.32 17.13 2.00
N PHE A 288 8.01 17.11 0.85
CA PHE A 288 9.09 16.17 0.58
C PHE A 288 10.21 16.26 1.62
N ARG A 289 10.65 17.47 1.98
CA ARG A 289 11.67 17.68 3.03
C ARG A 289 11.21 17.12 4.37
N ALA A 290 10.01 17.50 4.83
CA ALA A 290 9.51 17.06 6.13
C ALA A 290 9.29 15.54 6.17
N LEU A 291 8.76 14.97 5.08
CA LEU A 291 8.62 13.53 4.88
C LEU A 291 9.97 12.82 4.99
N LEU A 292 11.00 13.33 4.31
CA LEU A 292 12.33 12.75 4.30
C LEU A 292 13.02 12.86 5.67
N GLU A 293 12.85 13.98 6.38
CA GLU A 293 13.33 14.12 7.77
C GLU A 293 12.74 13.03 8.67
N GLY A 294 11.44 12.80 8.56
CA GLY A 294 10.76 11.76 9.34
C GLY A 294 11.23 10.35 8.96
N TYR A 295 11.33 10.07 7.68
CA TYR A 295 11.79 8.77 7.19
C TYR A 295 13.23 8.46 7.64
N LEU A 296 14.15 9.42 7.48
CA LEU A 296 15.54 9.23 7.86
C LEU A 296 15.77 9.21 9.38
N SER A 297 14.85 9.72 10.20
CA SER A 297 14.99 9.57 11.66
C SER A 297 14.88 8.11 12.11
N GLU A 298 14.23 7.26 11.31
CA GLU A 298 14.05 5.84 11.61
C GLU A 298 14.88 4.94 10.69
N ALA A 299 14.90 5.23 9.39
CA ALA A 299 15.43 4.32 8.37
C ALA A 299 16.94 4.43 8.14
N ARG A 300 17.58 5.52 8.57
CA ARG A 300 19.00 5.79 8.27
C ARG A 300 19.93 4.64 8.67
N ASP A 301 19.68 4.00 9.79
CA ASP A 301 20.57 2.98 10.35
C ASP A 301 20.72 1.74 9.46
N PHE A 302 19.72 1.44 8.61
CA PHE A 302 19.74 0.23 7.78
C PHE A 302 19.94 0.52 6.28
N LEU A 303 19.74 1.76 5.83
CA LEU A 303 19.88 2.14 4.42
C LEU A 303 21.35 2.19 4.00
N ILE A 304 21.64 1.70 2.79
CA ILE A 304 22.98 1.78 2.21
C ILE A 304 23.15 3.07 1.38
N PRO A 305 24.39 3.52 1.11
CA PRO A 305 24.62 4.74 0.33
C PRO A 305 23.95 4.76 -1.04
N GLU A 306 23.81 3.60 -1.69
CA GLU A 306 23.16 3.52 -3.00
C GLU A 306 21.64 3.67 -2.93
N GLU A 307 21.00 3.22 -1.84
CA GLU A 307 19.58 3.49 -1.61
C GLU A 307 19.36 4.99 -1.36
N LEU A 308 20.22 5.64 -0.57
CA LEU A 308 20.13 7.07 -0.29
C LEU A 308 20.23 7.93 -1.56
N LYS A 309 21.10 7.57 -2.51
CA LYS A 309 21.23 8.26 -3.80
C LYS A 309 20.01 8.11 -4.70
N LEU A 310 19.18 7.10 -4.48
CA LEU A 310 18.03 6.80 -5.34
C LEU A 310 16.70 7.28 -4.74
N LEU A 311 16.72 8.03 -3.63
CA LEU A 311 15.49 8.47 -2.95
C LEU A 311 14.62 9.41 -3.81
N VAL A 312 15.20 10.34 -4.56
CA VAL A 312 14.42 11.20 -5.48
C VAL A 312 13.86 10.38 -6.65
N GLU A 313 14.73 9.55 -7.25
CA GLU A 313 14.36 8.69 -8.37
C GLU A 313 13.27 7.68 -7.98
N ALA A 314 13.25 7.20 -6.74
CA ALA A 314 12.25 6.28 -6.23
C ALA A 314 10.83 6.85 -6.25
N GLY A 315 10.64 8.11 -5.81
CA GLY A 315 9.36 8.81 -5.90
C GLY A 315 8.85 8.92 -7.33
N ARG A 316 9.75 9.32 -8.23
CA ARG A 316 9.44 9.40 -9.66
C ARG A 316 9.13 8.02 -10.27
N ASN A 317 9.89 7.00 -9.88
CA ASN A 317 9.77 5.63 -10.39
C ASN A 317 8.40 5.03 -10.07
N ILE A 318 7.97 5.10 -8.81
CA ILE A 318 6.67 4.56 -8.39
C ILE A 318 5.52 5.34 -9.01
N THR A 319 5.66 6.66 -9.13
CA THR A 319 4.68 7.50 -9.86
C THR A 319 4.55 7.04 -11.33
N GLN A 320 5.65 6.71 -11.98
CA GLN A 320 5.65 6.15 -13.34
C GLN A 320 5.04 4.75 -13.39
N ILE A 321 5.31 3.86 -12.42
CA ILE A 321 4.67 2.55 -12.32
C ILE A 321 3.14 2.72 -12.27
N MET A 322 2.64 3.63 -11.43
CA MET A 322 1.21 3.87 -11.30
C MET A 322 0.61 4.46 -12.58
N GLY A 323 1.26 5.46 -13.19
CA GLY A 323 0.81 6.04 -14.47
C GLY A 323 0.73 4.99 -15.59
N LEU A 324 1.73 4.11 -15.69
CA LEU A 324 1.77 3.01 -16.66
C LEU A 324 0.68 1.98 -16.39
N ARG A 325 0.45 1.60 -15.12
CA ARG A 325 -0.61 0.66 -14.72
C ARG A 325 -1.99 1.20 -15.06
N PHE A 326 -2.27 2.47 -14.76
CA PHE A 326 -3.55 3.10 -15.10
C PHE A 326 -3.77 3.19 -16.61
N LEU A 327 -2.74 3.58 -17.38
CA LEU A 327 -2.88 3.63 -18.83
C LEU A 327 -3.09 2.23 -19.44
N THR A 328 -2.36 1.24 -18.96
CA THR A 328 -2.52 -0.15 -19.42
C THR A 328 -3.93 -0.66 -19.14
N ASP A 329 -4.45 -0.43 -17.93
CA ASP A 329 -5.82 -0.83 -17.58
C ASP A 329 -6.86 -0.07 -18.42
N TYR A 330 -6.63 1.22 -18.71
CA TYR A 330 -7.46 1.98 -19.64
C TYR A 330 -7.49 1.35 -21.04
N LEU A 331 -6.34 0.94 -21.59
CA LEU A 331 -6.27 0.29 -22.90
C LEU A 331 -6.96 -1.08 -22.91
N GLU A 332 -6.90 -1.80 -21.79
CA GLU A 332 -7.51 -3.13 -21.60
C GLU A 332 -8.99 -3.09 -21.17
N GLY A 333 -9.61 -1.91 -21.08
CA GLY A 333 -11.04 -1.80 -20.81
C GLY A 333 -11.45 -1.68 -19.34
N ASP A 334 -10.55 -1.19 -18.47
CA ASP A 334 -10.81 -0.85 -17.06
C ASP A 334 -11.25 -2.04 -16.19
N HIS A 335 -10.53 -3.16 -16.26
CA HIS A 335 -10.90 -4.39 -15.55
C HIS A 335 -10.15 -4.59 -14.22
N TYR A 336 -9.01 -3.92 -14.02
CA TYR A 336 -8.20 -4.04 -12.81
C TYR A 336 -8.60 -3.00 -11.75
N TYR A 337 -8.70 -1.73 -12.12
CA TYR A 337 -9.05 -0.66 -11.19
C TYR A 337 -10.53 -0.29 -11.30
N HIS A 338 -11.20 -0.15 -10.16
CA HIS A 338 -12.56 0.36 -10.15
C HIS A 338 -12.63 1.77 -10.75
N ILE A 339 -13.57 1.96 -11.69
CA ILE A 339 -13.87 3.25 -12.32
C ILE A 339 -15.23 3.79 -11.86
N ALA A 340 -15.31 5.09 -11.63
CA ALA A 340 -16.56 5.77 -11.28
C ALA A 340 -17.14 6.58 -12.45
N ARG A 341 -16.37 6.73 -13.54
CA ARG A 341 -16.70 7.51 -14.73
C ARG A 341 -15.96 6.96 -15.95
N PRO A 342 -16.42 7.25 -17.19
CA PRO A 342 -15.61 7.02 -18.39
C PRO A 342 -14.25 7.70 -18.27
N ASP A 343 -13.22 7.08 -18.84
CA ASP A 343 -11.84 7.60 -18.88
C ASP A 343 -11.17 7.82 -17.51
N HIS A 344 -11.73 7.28 -16.42
CA HIS A 344 -11.21 7.51 -15.07
C HIS A 344 -9.75 7.08 -14.91
N ASN A 345 -9.36 5.93 -15.48
CA ASN A 345 -7.97 5.50 -15.46
C ASN A 345 -7.05 6.35 -16.35
N LEU A 346 -7.57 6.93 -17.45
CA LEU A 346 -6.80 7.88 -18.25
C LEU A 346 -6.57 9.20 -17.47
N ASP A 347 -7.57 9.69 -16.74
CA ASP A 347 -7.42 10.84 -15.85
C ASP A 347 -6.36 10.58 -14.76
N ARG A 348 -6.42 9.39 -14.11
CA ARG A 348 -5.40 8.98 -13.12
C ARG A 348 -4.01 8.91 -13.74
N CYS A 349 -3.86 8.35 -14.95
CA CYS A 349 -2.59 8.36 -15.67
C CYS A 349 -2.06 9.78 -15.86
N ARG A 350 -2.89 10.69 -16.39
CA ARG A 350 -2.53 12.10 -16.61
C ARG A 350 -2.10 12.80 -15.32
N ASN A 351 -2.80 12.52 -14.22
CA ASN A 351 -2.41 13.00 -12.89
C ASN A 351 -1.00 12.53 -12.52
N GLN A 352 -0.70 11.23 -12.65
CA GLN A 352 0.64 10.71 -12.36
C GLN A 352 1.71 11.33 -13.27
N LEU A 353 1.41 11.54 -14.57
CA LEU A 353 2.35 12.19 -15.48
C LEU A 353 2.58 13.67 -15.13
N ALA A 354 1.53 14.40 -14.73
CA ALA A 354 1.66 15.77 -14.25
C ALA A 354 2.54 15.85 -13.00
N LEU A 355 2.39 14.90 -12.07
CA LEU A 355 3.24 14.80 -10.89
C LEU A 355 4.71 14.52 -11.26
N ILE A 356 4.97 13.62 -12.21
CA ILE A 356 6.33 13.37 -12.73
C ILE A 356 6.92 14.64 -13.34
N HIS A 357 6.16 15.37 -14.14
CA HIS A 357 6.62 16.66 -14.69
C HIS A 357 6.93 17.66 -13.57
N SER A 358 6.12 17.74 -12.52
CA SER A 358 6.40 18.60 -11.38
C SER A 358 7.65 18.17 -10.61
N MET A 359 7.90 16.86 -10.47
CA MET A 359 9.11 16.32 -9.85
C MET A 359 10.35 16.63 -10.70
N ASP A 360 10.29 16.41 -12.01
CA ASP A 360 11.38 16.70 -12.94
C ASP A 360 11.73 18.20 -12.96
N ASN A 361 10.74 19.08 -12.87
CA ASN A 361 10.96 20.54 -12.77
C ASN A 361 11.61 20.98 -11.43
N GLN A 362 11.48 20.17 -10.38
CA GLN A 362 12.02 20.46 -9.04
C GLN A 362 13.15 19.49 -8.66
N TRP A 363 13.73 18.81 -9.65
CA TRP A 363 14.70 17.74 -9.45
C TRP A 363 15.92 18.19 -8.64
N ASP A 364 16.53 19.30 -9.03
CA ASP A 364 17.72 19.84 -8.37
C ASP A 364 17.46 20.21 -6.91
N GLU A 365 16.26 20.71 -6.60
CA GLU A 365 15.86 21.05 -5.23
C GLU A 365 15.63 19.77 -4.40
N ALA A 366 14.99 18.76 -4.96
CA ALA A 366 14.80 17.47 -4.28
C ALA A 366 16.15 16.78 -3.99
N GLU A 367 17.08 16.78 -4.95
CA GLU A 367 18.44 16.25 -4.77
C GLU A 367 19.22 17.05 -3.73
N ARG A 368 19.08 18.38 -3.70
CA ARG A 368 19.68 19.22 -2.66
C ARG A 368 19.14 18.86 -1.27
N ILE A 369 17.82 18.68 -1.13
CA ILE A 369 17.18 18.26 0.12
C ILE A 369 17.75 16.92 0.59
N VAL A 370 17.82 15.91 -0.29
CA VAL A 370 18.39 14.60 0.05
C VAL A 370 19.84 14.71 0.49
N LYS A 371 20.65 15.47 -0.23
CA LYS A 371 22.07 15.66 0.11
C LYS A 371 22.26 16.35 1.46
N GLU A 372 21.48 17.39 1.76
CA GLU A 372 21.53 18.09 3.05
C GLU A 372 21.19 17.17 4.20
N LEU A 373 20.09 16.41 4.06
CA LEU A 373 19.61 15.57 5.13
C LEU A 373 20.47 14.32 5.30
N THR A 374 21.10 13.77 4.26
CA THR A 374 21.94 12.55 4.37
C THR A 374 23.35 12.80 4.89
N ILE A 375 23.85 14.04 4.86
CA ILE A 375 25.16 14.43 5.42
C ILE A 375 25.06 14.79 6.91
N ALA A 376 23.91 15.33 7.33
CA ALA A 376 23.56 15.54 8.75
C ALA A 376 23.28 14.21 9.44
#